data_AF-A0A7C5HV98-F1
#
_entry.id   AF-A0A7C5HV98-F1
#
_cell.length_a   1.000
_cell.length_b   1.000
_cell.length_c   1.000
_cell.angle_alpha   90.00
_cell.angle_beta   90.00
_cell.angle_gamma   90.00
#
_symmetry.space_group_name_H-M   'P 1'
#
loop_
_entity.id
_entity.type
_entity.pdbx_description
1 polymer ?
#
loop_
_entity_poly.entity_id
_entity_poly.type
_entity_poly.pdbx_seq_one_letter_code
_entity_poly.pdbx_strand_id
1 'polypeptide(L)' 'MTPIAPHITAFLREHLMEERGASEHTRDSYAYSFQLLFGFASQELKRAPSGLSLEDIDAPLIAR' A
#
# COMPACT_ATOMS: atom_id res chain seq x y z
N MET A 1 -14.87 5.54 -4.38
CA MET A 1 -13.81 5.48 -3.36
C MET A 1 -13.74 4.06 -2.85
N THR A 2 -12.85 3.31 -3.47
CA THR A 2 -12.55 1.92 -3.15
C THR A 2 -11.52 1.92 -2.02
N PRO A 3 -11.83 1.42 -0.80
CA PRO A 3 -10.88 1.41 0.31
C PRO A 3 -9.63 0.61 -0.06
N ILE A 4 -8.44 1.18 0.11
CA ILE A 4 -7.20 0.50 -0.31
C ILE A 4 -6.75 -0.59 0.67
N ALA A 5 -7.08 -0.45 1.96
CA ALA A 5 -6.58 -1.32 3.02
C ALA A 5 -6.92 -2.81 2.86
N PRO A 6 -8.15 -3.21 2.47
CA PRO A 6 -8.47 -4.62 2.22
C PRO A 6 -7.62 -5.22 1.09
N HIS A 7 -7.39 -4.47 0.01
CA HIS A 7 -6.61 -4.94 -1.14
C HIS A 7 -5.14 -5.14 -0.80
N ILE A 8 -4.55 -4.22 -0.03
CA ILE A 8 -3.14 -4.34 0.40
C ILE A 8 -2.97 -5.47 1.41
N THR A 9 -3.96 -5.67 2.28
CA THR A 9 -3.94 -6.79 3.24
C THR A 9 -3.97 -8.13 2.49
N ALA A 10 -4.86 -8.29 1.52
CA ALA A 10 -4.93 -9.51 0.70
C ALA A 10 -3.64 -9.70 -0.12
N PHE A 11 -3.10 -8.64 -0.72
CA PHE A 11 -1.84 -8.73 -1.47
C PHE A 11 -0.66 -9.18 -0.58
N LEU A 12 -0.50 -8.56 0.59
CA LEU A 12 0.61 -8.86 1.49
C LEU A 12 0.48 -10.25 2.14
N ARG A 13 -0.75 -10.67 2.49
CA ARG A 13 -0.98 -11.89 3.28
C ARG A 13 -1.33 -13.11 2.45
N GLU A 14 -2.10 -12.95 1.39
CA GLU A 14 -2.57 -14.07 0.58
C GLU A 14 -1.66 -14.20 -0.64
N HIS A 15 -1.57 -13.16 -1.46
CA HIS A 15 -0.82 -13.24 -2.72
C HIS A 15 0.69 -13.45 -2.48
N LEU A 16 1.32 -12.58 -1.69
CA LEU A 16 2.77 -12.66 -1.47
C LEU A 16 3.19 -13.89 -0.65
N MET A 17 2.44 -14.24 0.40
CA MET A 17 2.83 -15.34 1.28
C MET A 17 2.39 -16.69 0.71
N GLU A 18 1.11 -16.85 0.37
CA GLU A 18 0.52 -18.15 0.06
C GLU A 18 0.68 -18.49 -1.43
N GLU A 19 0.35 -17.56 -2.33
CA GLU A 19 0.37 -17.85 -3.77
C GLU A 19 1.78 -17.79 -4.36
N ARG A 20 2.63 -16.87 -3.87
CA ARG A 20 3.98 -16.65 -4.40
C ARG A 20 5.07 -17.30 -3.55
N GLY A 21 4.79 -17.70 -2.31
CA GLY A 21 5.80 -18.25 -1.41
C GLY A 21 6.98 -17.31 -1.20
N ALA A 22 6.74 -15.99 -1.19
CA ALA A 22 7.81 -15.01 -1.16
C ALA A 22 8.62 -15.11 0.15
N SER A 23 9.95 -14.92 0.03
CA SER A 23 10.84 -14.91 1.19
C SER A 23 10.44 -13.84 2.21
N GLU A 24 10.83 -14.04 3.47
CA GLU A 24 10.60 -13.05 4.55
C GLU A 24 11.16 -11.67 4.17
N HIS A 25 12.41 -11.60 3.70
CA HIS A 25 13.02 -10.34 3.25
C HIS A 25 12.25 -9.65 2.11
N THR A 26 11.68 -10.44 1.19
CA THR A 26 10.82 -9.89 0.13
C THR A 26 9.55 -9.31 0.73
N ARG A 27 8.86 -10.07 1.58
CA ARG A 27 7.60 -9.63 2.21
C ARG A 27 7.80 -8.36 3.04
N ASP A 28 8.88 -8.30 3.81
CA ASP A 28 9.24 -7.13 4.61
C ASP A 28 9.55 -5.91 3.73
N SER A 29 10.29 -6.11 2.63
CA SER A 29 10.57 -5.05 1.67
C SER A 29 9.28 -4.47 1.08
N TYR A 30 8.34 -5.32 0.67
CA TYR A 30 7.05 -4.88 0.14
C TYR A 30 6.20 -4.15 1.19
N ALA A 31 6.08 -4.71 2.41
CA ALA A 31 5.34 -4.09 3.49
C ALA A 31 5.93 -2.70 3.84
N TYR A 32 7.25 -2.60 3.88
CA TYR A 32 7.95 -1.35 4.14
C TYR A 32 7.74 -0.32 3.01
N SER A 33 7.82 -0.74 1.74
CA SER A 33 7.54 0.15 0.60
C SER A 33 6.11 0.70 0.64
N PHE A 34 5.11 -0.12 0.95
CA PHE A 34 3.73 0.37 1.10
C PHE A 34 3.58 1.31 2.29
N GLN A 35 4.25 1.04 3.42
CA GLN A 35 4.25 1.96 4.56
C GLN A 35 4.79 3.34 4.17
N LEU A 36 5.89 3.39 3.42
CA LEU A 36 6.46 4.65 2.91
C LEU A 36 5.50 5.36 1.97
N LEU A 37 4.91 4.65 1.00
CA LEU A 37 3.95 5.21 0.06
C LEU A 37 2.73 5.80 0.77
N PHE A 38 2.13 5.08 1.72
CA PHE A 38 0.96 5.58 2.44
C PHE A 38 1.30 6.69 3.42
N GLY A 39 2.49 6.69 4.01
CA GLY A 39 3.00 7.80 4.80
C GLY A 39 3.12 9.07 3.96
N PHE A 40 3.72 8.97 2.77
CA PHE A 40 3.82 10.05 1.80
C PHE A 40 2.43 10.56 1.35
N ALA A 41 1.56 9.65 0.88
CA ALA A 41 0.21 10.00 0.43
C ALA A 41 -0.62 10.66 1.55
N SER A 42 -0.49 10.17 2.77
CA SER A 42 -1.13 10.74 3.96
C SER A 42 -0.72 12.20 4.21
N GLN A 43 0.57 12.51 4.04
CA GLN A 43 1.11 13.87 4.18
C GLN A 43 0.59 14.79 3.08
N GLU A 44 0.67 14.35 1.81
CA GLU A 44 0.24 15.15 0.66
C GLU A 44 -1.26 15.44 0.66
N LEU A 45 -2.08 14.44 1.03
CA LEU A 45 -3.54 14.53 1.01
C LEU A 45 -4.14 15.00 2.34
N LYS A 46 -3.31 15.14 3.39
CA LYS A 46 -3.71 15.52 4.75
C LYS A 46 -4.82 14.63 5.32
N ARG A 47 -4.69 13.32 5.11
CA ARG A 47 -5.63 12.29 5.59
C ARG A 47 -4.87 11.20 6.32
N ALA A 48 -5.51 10.51 7.26
CA ALA A 48 -4.91 9.33 7.87
C ALA A 48 -4.71 8.22 6.81
N PRO A 49 -3.65 7.38 6.92
CA PRO A 49 -3.41 6.28 5.98
C PRO A 49 -4.61 5.32 5.82
N SER A 50 -5.38 5.11 6.90
CA SER A 50 -6.59 4.27 6.88
C SER A 50 -7.75 4.87 6.08
N GLY A 51 -7.71 6.18 5.80
CA GLY A 51 -8.70 6.88 4.99
C GLY A 51 -8.32 7.00 3.51
N LEU A 52 -7.21 6.39 3.09
CA LEU A 52 -6.81 6.36 1.68
C LEU A 52 -7.68 5.40 0.88
N SER A 53 -8.01 5.82 -0.33
CA SER A 53 -8.68 5.01 -1.34
C SER A 53 -7.73 4.69 -2.50
N LEU A 54 -8.09 3.70 -3.32
CA LEU A 54 -7.31 3.34 -4.49
C LEU A 54 -7.20 4.52 -5.47
N GLU A 55 -8.27 5.31 -5.59
CA GLU A 55 -8.34 6.48 -6.46
C GLU A 55 -7.47 7.65 -6.00
N ASP A 56 -7.06 7.68 -4.73
CA ASP A 56 -6.13 8.69 -4.22
C ASP A 56 -4.69 8.44 -4.70
N ILE A 57 -4.35 7.20 -5.12
CA ILE A 57 -3.02 6.84 -5.64
C ILE A 57 -3.01 7.05 -7.16
N ASP A 58 -3.03 8.32 -7.56
CA ASP A 58 -3.12 8.74 -8.95
C ASP A 58 -1.79 9.30 -9.51
N ALA A 59 -1.74 9.52 -10.82
CA ALA A 59 -0.53 10.01 -11.47
C ALA A 59 -0.05 11.38 -10.93
N PRO A 60 -0.93 12.37 -10.65
CA PRO A 60 -0.54 13.61 -9.98
C PRO A 60 0.11 13.41 -8.61
N LEU A 61 -0.38 12.48 -7.78
CA LEU A 61 0.24 12.19 -6.49
C LEU A 61 1.65 11.59 -6.67
N ILE A 62 1.78 10.62 -7.59
CA ILE A 62 3.02 9.87 -7.79
C ILE A 62 4.12 10.69 -8.48
N ALA A 63 3.76 11.70 -9.28
CA ALA A 63 4.72 12.55 -10.00
C ALA A 63 5.31 13.71 -9.19
N ARG A 64 4.97 13.82 -7.90
CA ARG A 64 5.45 14.89 -7.01
C ARG A 64 6.89 14.72 -6.53
#